data_AF-A0A656K1Z1-F1
#
_entry.id   AF-A0A656K1Z1-F1
#
_cell.length_a   1.000
_cell.length_b   1.000
_cell.length_c   1.000
_cell.angle_alpha   90.00
_cell.angle_beta   90.00
_cell.angle_gamma   90.00
#
_symmetry.space_group_name_H-M   'P 1'
#
loop_
_entity.id
_entity.type
_entity.pdbx_description
1 polymer ?
#
loop_
_entity_poly.entity_id
_entity_poly.type
_entity_poly.pdbx_seq_one_letter_code
_entity_poly.pdbx_strand_id
1 'polypeptide(L)' 'DTGRALALAQRVESGICHINGPTVHDEAQMPFGGVKSSGYGSFGGKASIEHFTQLRWVTLQNGPRHYPI' A
#
# COMPACT_ATOMS: atom_id res chain seq x y z
N ASP A 1 -24.10 -14.63 7.18
CA ASP A 1 -23.91 -14.40 5.75
C ASP A 1 -22.64 -13.57 5.54
N THR A 2 -21.53 -14.22 5.23
CA THR A 2 -20.22 -13.59 4.97
C THR A 2 -20.14 -12.97 3.58
N GLY A 3 -20.90 -13.48 2.61
CA GLY A 3 -20.94 -12.92 1.25
C GLY A 3 -21.50 -11.51 1.26
N ARG A 4 -22.59 -11.28 2.01
CA ARG A 4 -23.14 -9.93 2.22
C ARG A 4 -22.16 -9.00 2.94
N ALA A 5 -21.42 -9.52 3.93
CA ALA A 5 -20.42 -8.73 4.67
C ALA A 5 -19.26 -8.29 3.76
N LEU A 6 -18.77 -9.19 2.89
CA LEU A 6 -17.74 -8.86 1.91
C LEU A 6 -18.21 -7.82 0.89
N ALA A 7 -19.44 -7.97 0.37
CA ALA A 7 -20.04 -6.99 -0.54
C ALA A 7 -20.24 -5.60 0.11
N LEU A 8 -20.45 -5.55 1.43
CA LEU A 8 -20.46 -4.29 2.18
C LEU A 8 -19.04 -3.73 2.34
N ALA A 9 -18.08 -4.54 2.76
CA ALA A 9 -16.68 -4.12 2.95
C ALA A 9 -16.07 -3.49 1.69
N GLN A 10 -16.39 -4.02 0.51
CA GLN A 10 -15.94 -3.48 -0.78
C GLN A 10 -16.52 -2.10 -1.13
N ARG A 11 -17.63 -1.70 -0.51
CA ARG A 11 -18.29 -0.40 -0.75
C ARG A 11 -17.93 0.65 0.29
N VAL A 12 -17.39 0.25 1.45
CA VAL A 12 -16.98 1.17 2.50
C VAL A 12 -15.64 1.80 2.10
N GLU A 13 -15.59 3.12 2.06
CA GLU A 13 -14.37 3.86 1.76
C GLU A 13 -13.51 4.02 3.03
N SER A 14 -12.73 2.99 3.34
CA SER A 14 -11.74 2.98 4.43
C SER A 14 -10.44 2.29 3.97
N GLY A 15 -9.32 2.57 4.65
CA GLY A 15 -8.06 1.87 4.37
C GLY A 15 -8.01 0.46 4.96
N ILE A 16 -8.80 0.19 6.01
CA ILE A 16 -8.86 -1.09 6.71
C ILE A 16 -10.33 -1.44 6.99
N CYS A 17 -10.69 -2.70 6.82
CA CYS A 17 -12.01 -3.23 7.17
C CYS A 17 -11.86 -4.64 7.74
N HIS A 18 -12.42 -4.88 8.94
CA HIS A 18 -12.44 -6.19 9.58
C HIS A 18 -13.86 -6.76 9.55
N ILE A 19 -14.06 -7.87 8.84
CA ILE A 19 -15.34 -8.59 8.84
C ILE A 19 -15.38 -9.49 10.09
N ASN A 20 -16.39 -9.30 10.94
CA ASN A 20 -16.54 -10.02 12.22
C ASN A 20 -15.36 -9.84 13.19
N GLY A 21 -14.53 -8.82 12.98
CA GLY A 21 -13.45 -8.41 13.88
C GLY A 21 -13.71 -7.03 14.48
N PRO A 22 -13.03 -6.67 15.58
CA PRO A 22 -13.11 -5.33 16.15
C PRO A 22 -12.50 -4.30 15.20
N THR A 23 -12.88 -3.03 15.36
CA THR A 23 -12.25 -1.91 14.64
C THR A 23 -10.85 -1.60 15.13
N VAL A 24 -10.52 -1.99 16.37
CA VAL A 24 -9.18 -1.86 16.95
C VAL A 24 -8.42 -3.15 16.72
N HIS A 25 -7.58 -3.17 15.70
CA HIS A 25 -6.72 -4.30 15.36
C HIS A 25 -5.53 -3.82 14.55
N ASP A 26 -4.32 -4.26 14.91
CA ASP A 26 -3.08 -3.92 14.21
C ASP A 26 -2.07 -5.06 14.35
N GLU A 27 -1.31 -5.31 13.29
CA GLU A 27 -0.25 -6.31 13.22
C GLU A 27 0.92 -5.76 12.40
N ALA A 28 2.14 -5.84 12.93
CA ALA A 28 3.32 -5.16 12.36
C ALA A 28 3.61 -5.49 10.89
N GLN A 29 3.23 -6.69 10.43
CA GLN A 29 3.44 -7.14 9.06
C GLN A 29 2.33 -6.69 8.07
N MET A 30 1.21 -6.19 8.56
CA MET A 30 0.07 -5.78 7.74
C MET A 30 0.13 -4.27 7.42
N PRO A 31 -0.38 -3.83 6.25
CA PRO A 31 -0.45 -2.41 5.95
C PRO A 31 -1.51 -1.71 6.82
N PHE A 32 -1.10 -0.65 7.51
CA PHE A 32 -1.95 0.18 8.35
C PHE A 32 -2.01 1.61 7.79
N GLY A 33 -3.17 2.01 7.27
CA GLY A 33 -3.34 3.32 6.62
C GLY A 33 -4.81 3.67 6.40
N GLY A 34 -5.06 4.91 6.00
CA GLY A 34 -6.40 5.47 5.82
C GLY A 34 -6.59 6.18 4.48
N VAL A 35 -7.78 6.71 4.28
CA VAL A 35 -8.16 7.50 3.11
C VAL A 35 -8.96 8.74 3.53
N LYS A 36 -9.16 9.71 2.63
CA LYS A 36 -9.89 10.97 2.87
C LYS A 36 -9.20 11.80 3.96
N SER A 37 -9.96 12.37 4.89
CA SER A 37 -9.42 13.17 6.00
C SER A 37 -8.55 12.36 6.97
N SER A 38 -8.52 11.03 6.87
CA SER A 38 -7.58 10.19 7.63
C SER A 38 -6.16 10.20 7.07
N GLY A 39 -5.92 10.83 5.92
CA GLY A 39 -4.59 10.96 5.30
C GLY A 39 -4.36 9.96 4.16
N TYR A 40 -3.07 9.71 3.88
CA TYR A 40 -2.58 8.86 2.79
C TYR A 40 -1.31 8.12 3.21
N GLY A 41 -0.94 7.08 2.45
CA GLY A 41 0.18 6.20 2.77
C GLY A 41 -0.18 5.10 3.77
N SER A 42 0.74 4.18 4.02
CA SER A 42 0.51 3.07 4.94
C SER A 42 1.78 2.69 5.70
N PHE A 43 1.64 2.39 6.98
CA PHE A 43 2.70 1.78 7.79
C PHE A 43 2.60 0.26 7.75
N GLY A 44 3.61 -0.44 8.28
CA GLY A 44 3.60 -1.89 8.42
C GLY A 44 3.98 -2.66 7.16
N GLY A 45 4.58 -3.83 7.38
CA GLY A 45 5.00 -4.75 6.33
C GLY A 45 5.82 -4.11 5.21
N LYS A 46 5.56 -4.56 3.98
CA LYS A 46 6.26 -4.07 2.79
C LYS A 46 5.83 -2.66 2.37
N ALA A 47 4.60 -2.23 2.71
CA ALA A 47 4.11 -0.90 2.38
C ALA A 47 5.00 0.18 3.00
N SER A 48 5.42 -0.02 4.26
CA SER A 48 6.37 0.89 4.93
C SER A 48 7.71 1.04 4.23
N ILE A 49 8.20 0.02 3.50
CA ILE A 49 9.53 0.08 2.87
C ILE A 49 9.55 1.22 1.85
N GLU A 50 8.50 1.36 1.04
CA GLU A 50 8.40 2.42 0.03
C GLU A 50 8.32 3.81 0.66
N HIS A 51 7.77 3.94 1.88
CA HIS A 51 7.67 5.21 2.59
C HIS A 51 8.98 5.67 3.26
N PHE A 52 9.88 4.74 3.58
CA PHE A 52 11.16 5.03 4.25
C PHE A 52 12.39 4.76 3.40
N THR A 53 12.22 4.46 2.12
CA THR A 53 13.31 4.25 1.18
C THR A 53 13.19 5.17 -0.03
N GLN A 54 14.31 5.37 -0.71
CA GLN A 54 14.37 6.09 -1.98
C GLN A 54 14.60 5.07 -3.09
N LEU A 55 13.63 4.93 -3.99
CA LEU A 55 13.77 4.06 -5.17
C LEU A 55 14.79 4.68 -6.14
N ARG A 56 15.86 3.94 -6.46
CA ARG A 56 16.94 4.42 -7.33
C ARG A 56 16.94 3.66 -8.65
N TRP A 57 16.79 4.39 -9.76
CA TRP A 57 17.05 3.86 -11.09
C TRP A 57 18.52 4.09 -11.45
N VAL A 58 19.27 2.99 -11.62
CA VAL A 58 20.71 3.02 -11.93
C VAL A 58 20.92 2.33 -13.27
N THR A 59 21.65 2.99 -14.17
CA THR A 59 22.01 2.42 -15.49
C THR A 59 23.54 2.39 -15.63
N LEU A 60 24.03 1.41 -16.37
CA LEU A 60 25.44 1.26 -16.71
C LEU A 60 25.55 1.03 -18.22
N GLN A 61 26.33 1.85 -18.93
CA GLN A 61 26.58 1.72 -20.35
C GLN A 61 28.00 1.22 -20.59
N ASN A 62 28.15 -0.02 -21.06
CA ASN A 62 29.45 -0.70 -21.22
C ASN A 62 30.08 -0.56 -22.62
N GLY A 63 29.64 0.40 -23.42
CA GLY A 63 30.15 0.58 -24.79
C GLY A 63 29.62 1.83 -25.49
N PRO A 64 30.05 2.08 -26.73
CA PRO A 64 29.56 3.21 -27.52
C PRO A 64 28.05 3.12 -27.70
N ARG A 65 27.36 4.26 -27.55
CA ARG A 65 25.92 4.39 -27.79
C ARG A 65 25.70 5.25 -29.01
N HIS A 66 24.89 4.75 -29.94
CA HIS A 66 24.42 5.55 -31.06
C HIS A 66 23.32 6.49 -30.56
N TYR A 67 23.55 7.79 -30.73
CA TYR A 67 22.51 8.81 -30.59
C TYR A 67 22.05 9.21 -32.00
N PRO A 68 20.75 9.54 -32.17
CA PRO A 68 20.16 9.72 -33.49
C PRO A 68 20.57 11.01 -34.22
N ILE A 69 21.33 11.91 -33.58
CA ILE A 69 21.87 13.15 -34.17
C ILE A 69 23.39 13.24 -33.99
#